data_AF-A0A7Y3XX81-F1
#
_entry.id   AF-A0A7Y3XX81-F1
#
_cell.length_a   1.000
_cell.length_b   1.000
_cell.length_c   1.000
_cell.angle_alpha   90.00
_cell.angle_beta   90.00
_cell.angle_gamma   90.00
#
_symmetry.space_group_name_H-M   'P 1'
#
loop_
_entity.id
_entity.type
_entity.pdbx_description
1 polymer ?
#
loop_
_entity_poly.entity_id
_entity_poly.type
_entity_poly.pdbx_seq_one_letter_code
_entity_poly.pdbx_strand_id
1 'polypeptide(L)'
;MNHWTKNHFLIYLYIVLAEADFNISKAEMKKIETKMKKHISNENEFHKIFDEAFDLFESQNDAAVADFMLHQASRLCGSKAEIDSIIKDLIEVAFADENESNEETLTLLNIKKILHSVC
;
A
#
# COMPACT_ATOMS: atom_id res chain seq x y z
N MET A 1 -17.42 -6.94 -4.75
CA MET A 1 -16.18 -6.48 -4.09
C MET A 1 -15.83 -7.30 -2.82
N ASN A 2 -16.03 -8.63 -2.80
CA ASN A 2 -15.83 -9.47 -1.59
C ASN A 2 -14.58 -10.37 -1.62
N HIS A 3 -13.64 -10.18 -2.54
CA HIS A 3 -12.46 -11.06 -2.70
C HIS A 3 -11.14 -10.49 -2.18
N TRP A 4 -11.13 -9.24 -1.70
CA TRP A 4 -9.90 -8.58 -1.24
C TRP A 4 -9.40 -9.15 0.09
N THR A 5 -8.19 -9.71 0.06
CA THR A 5 -7.49 -10.20 1.25
C THR A 5 -6.60 -9.12 1.84
N LYS A 6 -6.06 -9.37 3.04
CA LYS A 6 -5.05 -8.50 3.65
C LYS A 6 -3.83 -8.30 2.75
N ASN A 7 -3.41 -9.32 2.01
CA ASN A 7 -2.29 -9.20 1.08
C ASN A 7 -2.58 -8.23 -0.07
N HIS A 8 -3.80 -8.24 -0.62
CA HIS A 8 -4.21 -7.27 -1.64
C HIS A 8 -4.18 -5.86 -1.06
N PHE A 9 -4.72 -5.68 0.14
CA PHE A 9 -4.75 -4.37 0.78
C PHE A 9 -3.35 -3.83 1.09
N LEU A 10 -2.43 -4.67 1.57
CA LEU A 10 -1.04 -4.26 1.80
C LEU A 10 -0.36 -3.82 0.50
N ILE A 11 -0.49 -4.61 -0.56
CA ILE A 11 0.08 -4.26 -1.87
C ILE A 11 -0.52 -2.98 -2.41
N TYR A 12 -1.84 -2.81 -2.29
CA TYR A 12 -2.52 -1.58 -2.69
C TYR A 12 -1.98 -0.35 -1.95
N LEU A 13 -1.78 -0.42 -0.63
CA LEU A 13 -1.18 0.67 0.13
C LEU A 13 0.24 1.01 -0.36
N TYR A 14 1.04 -0.01 -0.69
CA TYR A 14 2.37 0.21 -1.24
C TYR A 14 2.33 0.87 -2.62
N ILE A 15 1.41 0.46 -3.50
CA ILE A 15 1.22 1.06 -4.82
C ILE A 15 0.80 2.53 -4.69
N VAL A 16 -0.20 2.82 -3.86
CA VAL A 16 -0.67 4.20 -3.64
C VAL A 16 0.46 5.11 -3.18
N LEU A 17 1.36 4.60 -2.34
CA LEU A 17 2.52 5.35 -1.86
C LEU A 17 3.59 5.51 -2.95
N ALA A 18 4.01 4.40 -3.56
CA ALA A 18 5.11 4.37 -4.53
C ALA A 18 4.76 5.03 -5.86
N GLU A 19 3.47 5.23 -6.15
CA GLU A 19 3.01 5.92 -7.36
C GLU A 19 2.59 7.38 -7.08
N ALA A 20 2.90 7.90 -5.88
CA ALA A 20 2.57 9.27 -5.51
C ALA A 20 3.26 10.31 -6.40
N ASP A 21 4.44 10.00 -6.93
CA ASP A 21 5.23 10.82 -7.84
C ASP A 21 5.02 10.46 -9.34
N PHE A 22 4.00 9.65 -9.63
CA PHE A 22 3.66 9.12 -10.96
C PHE A 22 4.69 8.14 -11.55
N ASN A 23 5.57 7.55 -10.72
CA ASN A 23 6.38 6.43 -11.16
C ASN A 23 6.89 5.55 -10.00
N ILE A 24 6.43 4.30 -9.93
CA ILE A 24 7.05 3.27 -9.08
C ILE A 24 8.48 2.95 -9.56
N SER A 25 9.48 3.25 -8.74
CA SER A 25 10.88 2.98 -9.04
C SER A 25 11.22 1.49 -8.92
N LYS A 26 12.29 1.05 -9.60
CA LYS A 26 12.75 -0.36 -9.50
C LYS A 26 13.16 -0.72 -8.06
N ALA A 27 13.63 0.25 -7.28
CA ALA A 27 14.05 0.03 -5.90
C ALA A 27 12.83 -0.22 -5.00
N GLU A 28 11.79 0.60 -5.15
CA GLU A 28 10.52 0.44 -4.46
C GLU A 28 9.83 -0.86 -4.83
N MET A 29 9.71 -1.18 -6.12
CA MET A 29 9.11 -2.44 -6.55
C MET A 29 9.80 -3.66 -5.94
N LYS A 30 11.14 -3.66 -5.93
CA LYS A 30 11.93 -4.71 -5.28
C LYS A 30 11.71 -4.75 -3.76
N LYS A 31 11.54 -3.59 -3.12
CA LYS A 31 11.26 -3.49 -1.69
C LYS A 31 9.87 -4.02 -1.35
N ILE A 32 8.86 -3.69 -2.16
CA ILE A 32 7.49 -4.21 -2.07
C ILE A 32 7.51 -5.74 -2.17
N GLU A 33 8.14 -6.29 -3.21
CA GLU A 33 8.26 -7.75 -3.39
C GLU A 33 8.95 -8.40 -2.16
N THR A 34 10.03 -7.78 -1.66
CA THR A 34 10.77 -8.28 -0.49
C THR A 34 9.93 -8.27 0.79
N LYS A 35 9.11 -7.24 1.01
CA LYS A 35 8.17 -7.17 2.14
C LYS A 35 7.10 -8.26 2.00
N MET A 36 6.56 -8.44 0.80
CA MET A 36 5.50 -9.39 0.52
C MET A 36 5.95 -10.85 0.51
N LYS A 37 7.24 -11.16 0.36
CA LYS A 37 7.79 -12.54 0.50
C LYS A 37 7.48 -13.22 1.83
N LYS A 38 7.23 -12.44 2.89
CA LYS A 38 6.81 -12.98 4.20
C LYS A 38 5.35 -13.44 4.22
N HIS A 39 4.55 -12.99 3.26
CA HIS A 39 3.10 -13.19 3.18
C HIS A 39 2.70 -14.04 1.97
N ILE A 40 3.48 -13.96 0.88
CA ILE A 40 3.25 -14.62 -0.39
C ILE A 40 4.59 -15.23 -0.81
N SER A 41 4.71 -16.55 -0.72
CA SER A 41 5.93 -17.26 -1.12
C SER A 41 6.00 -17.54 -2.62
N ASN A 42 4.85 -17.51 -3.31
CA ASN A 42 4.75 -17.76 -4.74
C ASN A 42 4.82 -16.46 -5.53
N GLU A 43 5.86 -16.30 -6.34
CA GLU A 43 6.08 -15.12 -7.18
C GLU A 43 4.94 -14.86 -8.17
N ASN A 44 4.36 -15.90 -8.78
CA ASN A 44 3.23 -15.75 -9.69
C ASN A 44 1.97 -15.25 -8.96
N GLU A 45 1.78 -15.67 -7.70
CA GLU A 45 0.69 -15.18 -6.87
C GLU A 45 0.90 -13.71 -6.48
N PHE A 46 2.14 -13.33 -6.15
CA PHE A 46 2.49 -11.94 -5.87
C PHE A 46 2.18 -11.04 -7.06
N HIS A 47 2.67 -11.40 -8.26
CA HIS A 47 2.41 -10.60 -9.46
C HIS A 47 0.93 -10.50 -9.79
N LYS A 48 0.19 -11.61 -9.67
CA LYS A 48 -1.26 -11.58 -9.86
C LYS A 48 -1.96 -10.59 -8.91
N ILE A 49 -1.63 -10.63 -7.61
CA ILE A 49 -2.24 -9.73 -6.63
C ILE A 49 -1.80 -8.29 -6.87
N PHE A 50 -0.55 -8.08 -7.29
CA PHE A 50 -0.03 -6.77 -7.64
C PHE A 50 -0.78 -6.18 -8.82
N ASP A 51 -0.93 -6.92 -9.92
CA ASP A 51 -1.67 -6.49 -11.09
C ASP A 51 -3.13 -6.15 -10.74
N GLU A 52 -3.81 -7.02 -9.97
CA GLU A 52 -5.18 -6.76 -9.51
C GLU A 52 -5.31 -5.50 -8.64
N ALA A 53 -4.30 -5.20 -7.81
CA ALA A 53 -4.27 -4.01 -6.98
C ALA A 53 -3.92 -2.74 -7.77
N PHE A 54 -3.00 -2.86 -8.73
CA PHE A 54 -2.56 -1.77 -9.60
C PHE A 54 -3.68 -1.34 -10.55
N ASP A 55 -4.34 -2.29 -11.20
CA ASP A 55 -5.51 -2.05 -12.07
C ASP A 55 -6.63 -1.31 -11.32
N LEU A 56 -6.86 -1.69 -10.05
CA LEU A 56 -7.84 -1.00 -9.23
C LEU A 56 -7.41 0.45 -8.95
N PHE A 57 -6.17 0.67 -8.54
CA PHE A 57 -5.63 2.00 -8.27
C PHE A 57 -5.72 2.91 -9.50
N GLU A 58 -5.29 2.45 -10.68
CA GLU A 58 -5.35 3.23 -11.92
C GLU A 58 -6.79 3.59 -12.33
N SER A 59 -7.77 2.79 -11.93
CA SER A 59 -9.19 3.05 -12.20
C SER A 59 -9.84 4.08 -11.26
N GLN A 60 -9.11 4.54 -10.22
CA GLN A 60 -9.65 5.36 -9.15
C GLN A 60 -9.13 6.80 -9.22
N ASN A 61 -9.91 7.72 -8.64
CA ASN A 61 -9.44 9.06 -8.30
C ASN A 61 -9.13 9.12 -6.79
N ASP A 62 -8.52 10.22 -6.34
CA ASP A 62 -8.10 10.42 -4.95
C ASP A 62 -9.22 10.15 -3.92
N ALA A 63 -10.45 10.58 -4.23
CA ALA A 63 -11.59 10.36 -3.35
C ALA A 63 -11.93 8.86 -3.22
N ALA A 64 -11.96 8.14 -4.35
CA ALA A 64 -12.21 6.71 -4.38
C ALA A 64 -11.07 5.91 -3.72
N VAL A 65 -9.83 6.36 -3.86
CA VAL A 65 -8.65 5.78 -3.17
C VAL A 65 -8.80 5.92 -1.66
N ALA A 66 -9.14 7.12 -1.17
CA ALA A 66 -9.34 7.37 0.25
C ALA A 66 -10.51 6.54 0.84
N ASP A 67 -11.65 6.51 0.15
CA ASP A 67 -12.82 5.72 0.55
C ASP A 67 -12.52 4.22 0.58
N PHE A 68 -11.78 3.74 -0.44
CA PHE A 68 -11.38 2.34 -0.50
C PHE A 68 -10.46 1.97 0.65
N MET A 69 -9.42 2.79 0.92
CA MET A 69 -8.52 2.55 2.04
C MET A 69 -9.24 2.53 3.37
N LEU A 70 -10.14 3.50 3.61
CA LEU A 70 -10.93 3.55 4.84
C LEU A 70 -11.79 2.29 5.02
N HIS A 71 -12.49 1.89 3.96
CA HIS A 71 -13.34 0.70 3.98
C HIS A 71 -12.53 -0.58 4.23
N GLN A 72 -11.42 -0.77 3.51
CA GLN A 72 -10.58 -1.96 3.69
C GLN A 72 -9.88 -1.99 5.04
N ALA A 73 -9.36 -0.85 5.51
CA ALA A 73 -8.71 -0.75 6.82
C ALA A 73 -9.66 -1.15 7.95
N SER A 74 -10.91 -0.67 7.93
CA SER A 74 -11.92 -1.01 8.94
C SER A 74 -12.25 -2.52 9.00
N ARG A 75 -12.01 -3.25 7.91
CA ARG A 75 -12.30 -4.68 7.79
C ARG A 75 -11.09 -5.57 8.04
N LEU A 76 -9.90 -5.11 7.63
CA LEU A 76 -8.70 -5.93 7.51
C LEU A 76 -7.62 -5.58 8.53
N CYS A 77 -7.68 -4.41 9.18
CA CYS A 77 -6.79 -4.03 10.27
C CYS A 77 -7.50 -4.26 11.61
N GLY A 78 -6.90 -5.05 12.50
CA GLY A 78 -7.50 -5.46 13.76
C GLY A 78 -6.99 -4.72 14.99
N SER A 79 -5.91 -3.95 14.89
CA SER A 79 -5.36 -3.21 16.04
C SER A 79 -4.48 -2.03 15.64
N LYS A 80 -4.30 -1.09 16.57
CA LYS A 80 -3.33 0.00 16.44
C LYS A 80 -1.90 -0.50 16.20
N ALA A 81 -1.48 -1.55 16.90
CA ALA A 81 -0.13 -2.10 16.75
C ALA A 81 0.11 -2.66 15.33
N GLU A 82 -0.92 -3.24 14.73
CA GLU A 82 -0.88 -3.69 13.34
C GLU A 82 -0.78 -2.52 12.36
N ILE A 83 -1.58 -1.47 12.54
CA ILE A 83 -1.50 -0.25 11.72
C ILE A 83 -0.11 0.39 11.83
N ASP A 84 0.43 0.51 13.04
CA ASP A 84 1.76 1.08 13.25
C ASP A 84 2.84 0.24 12.56
N SER A 85 2.67 -1.08 12.49
CA SER A 85 3.54 -1.97 11.70
C SER A 85 3.41 -1.73 10.20
N ILE A 86 2.20 -1.55 9.68
CA ILE A 86 1.96 -1.25 8.26
C ILE A 86 2.59 0.09 7.87
N ILE A 87 2.39 1.12 8.70
CA ILE A 87 2.99 2.45 8.48
C ILE A 87 4.51 2.37 8.45
N LYS A 88 5.11 1.57 9.35
CA LYS A 88 6.55 1.35 9.33
C LYS A 88 7.02 0.70 8.03
N ASP A 89 6.28 -0.29 7.53
CA ASP A 89 6.61 -0.93 6.25
C ASP A 89 6.47 0.05 5.07
N LEU A 90 5.44 0.90 5.07
CA LEU A 90 5.24 1.97 4.07
C LEU A 90 6.40 2.97 4.05
N ILE A 91 6.84 3.43 5.22
CA ILE A 91 8.04 4.28 5.37
C ILE A 91 9.23 3.61 4.69
N GLU A 92 9.49 2.34 4.99
CA GLU A 92 10.63 1.65 4.38
C GLU A 92 10.50 1.46 2.85
N VAL A 93 9.29 1.51 2.28
CA VAL A 93 9.06 1.45 0.84
C VAL A 93 9.34 2.80 0.19
N ALA A 94 8.74 3.90 0.68
CA ALA A 94 8.98 5.25 0.14
C ALA A 94 10.46 5.66 0.22
N PHE A 95 11.17 5.23 1.27
CA PHE A 95 12.61 5.52 1.41
C PHE A 95 13.52 4.44 0.78
N ALA A 96 12.99 3.63 -0.14
CA ALA A 96 13.77 2.57 -0.77
C ALA A 96 14.69 3.08 -1.88
N ASP A 97 14.29 4.12 -2.59
CA ASP A 97 15.22 4.94 -3.36
C ASP A 97 15.69 6.14 -2.53
N GLU A 98 16.84 6.68 -2.89
CA GLU A 98 17.46 7.78 -2.16
C GLU A 98 16.78 9.15 -2.46
N ASN A 99 15.58 9.13 -3.03
CA ASN A 99 14.88 10.30 -3.56
C ASN A 99 13.49 10.45 -2.91
N GLU A 100 13.46 10.87 -1.64
CA GLU A 100 12.20 11.26 -1.01
C GLU A 100 11.55 12.43 -1.79
N SER A 101 10.39 12.17 -2.39
CA SER A 101 9.55 13.22 -2.97
C SER A 101 8.63 13.84 -1.93
N ASN A 102 8.21 15.08 -2.15
CA ASN A 102 7.22 15.71 -1.26
C ASN A 102 5.86 15.01 -1.39
N GLU A 103 5.59 14.47 -2.57
CA GLU A 103 4.39 13.77 -2.97
C GLU A 103 4.20 12.47 -2.17
N GLU A 104 5.24 11.64 -2.06
CA GLU A 104 5.22 10.44 -1.22
C GLU A 104 5.04 10.76 0.25
N THR A 105 5.72 11.81 0.75
CA THR A 105 5.57 12.22 2.15
C THR A 105 4.15 12.70 2.46
N LEU A 106 3.54 13.49 1.57
CA LEU A 106 2.14 13.88 1.71
C LEU A 106 1.19 12.67 1.63
N THR A 107 1.46 11.74 0.73
CA THR A 107 0.67 10.52 0.56
C THR A 107 0.76 9.62 1.78
N LEU A 108 1.96 9.43 2.33
CA LEU A 108 2.19 8.69 3.58
C LEU A 108 1.40 9.30 4.75
N LEU A 109 1.39 10.63 4.88
CA LEU A 109 0.61 11.33 5.90
C LEU A 109 -0.89 11.09 5.74
N ASN A 110 -1.40 11.08 4.51
CA ASN A 110 -2.80 10.79 4.21
C ASN A 110 -3.17 9.34 4.55
N ILE A 111 -2.36 8.36 4.12
CA ILE A 111 -2.53 6.95 4.47
C ILE A 111 -2.55 6.79 5.99
N LYS A 112 -1.58 7.36 6.70
CA LYS A 112 -1.51 7.31 8.17
C LYS A 112 -2.77 7.85 8.83
N LYS A 113 -3.27 9.00 8.38
CA LYS A 113 -4.51 9.61 8.90
C LYS A 113 -5.72 8.69 8.71
N ILE A 114 -5.83 8.04 7.55
CA ILE A 114 -6.93 7.12 7.27
C ILE A 114 -6.83 5.87 8.13
N LEU A 115 -5.66 5.22 8.18
CA LEU A 115 -5.48 3.99 8.96
C LEU A 115 -5.71 4.24 10.46
N HIS A 116 -5.20 5.34 11.02
CA HIS A 116 -5.43 5.67 12.43
C HIS A 116 -6.87 6.10 12.76
N SER A 117 -7.73 6.34 11.76
CA SER A 117 -9.14 6.69 11.99
C SER A 117 -10.05 5.49 12.28
N VAL A 118 -9.58 4.26 12.01
CA VAL A 118 -10.36 3.02 12.18
C VAL A 118 -10.00 2.24 13.46
N CYS A 119 -9.21 2.83 14.36
CA CYS A 119 -8.78 2.22 15.62
C CYS A 119 -9.02 3.12 16.84
#